data_AF-A0A086ZUX4-F1
#
_entry.id   AF-A0A086ZUX4-F1
#
_cell.length_a   1.000
_cell.length_b   1.000
_cell.length_c   1.000
_cell.angle_alpha   90.00
_cell.angle_beta   90.00
_cell.angle_gamma   90.00
#
_symmetry.space_group_name_H-M   'P 1'
#
loop_
_entity.id
_entity.type
_entity.pdbx_description
1 polymer ?
#
loop_
_entity_poly.entity_id
_entity_poly.type
_entity_poly.pdbx_seq_one_letter_code
_entity_poly.pdbx_strand_id
1 'polypeptide(L)'
;MTQYIAENGTPITDDMVERWAQEAEDGFPDATLTREDDPFPPSRAEMRAHTIRVPDELWKLVETAAKAKKVTPSEYARQALGRSLAQAGLTREEKILVYAQANGLTREEAVNQLLDKALA
;
A
#
# COMPACT_ATOMS: atom_id res chain seq x y z
N MET A 1 23.07 24.61 26.81
CA MET A 1 23.44 23.47 25.96
C MET A 1 22.73 22.26 26.50
N THR A 2 21.95 21.57 25.66
CA THR A 2 21.21 20.37 26.07
C THR A 2 22.15 19.18 25.93
N GLN A 3 22.42 18.46 27.02
CA GLN A 3 23.28 17.28 27.01
C GLN A 3 22.47 16.07 26.57
N TYR A 4 22.84 15.45 25.45
CA TYR A 4 22.19 14.24 24.97
C TYR A 4 22.82 13.02 25.65
N ILE A 5 21.99 12.12 26.16
CA ILE A 5 22.39 10.91 26.86
C ILE A 5 21.85 9.73 26.08
N ALA A 6 22.71 8.79 25.69
CA ALA A 6 22.30 7.53 25.06
C ALA A 6 21.54 6.64 26.05
N GLU A 7 20.84 5.63 25.54
CA GLU A 7 20.03 4.70 26.36
C GLU A 7 20.84 3.98 27.46
N ASN A 8 22.14 3.78 27.22
CA ASN A 8 23.07 3.17 28.18
C ASN A 8 23.70 4.18 29.16
N GLY A 9 23.25 5.43 29.17
CA GLY A 9 23.78 6.49 30.05
C GLY A 9 25.03 7.21 29.52
N THR A 10 25.54 6.84 28.34
CA THR A 10 26.73 7.48 27.75
C THR A 10 26.39 8.89 27.24
N PRO A 11 27.13 9.94 27.67
CA PRO A 11 26.97 11.27 27.08
C PRO A 11 27.35 11.28 25.60
N ILE A 12 26.49 11.84 24.78
CA ILE A 12 26.74 12.08 23.36
C ILE A 12 27.44 13.44 23.25
N THR A 13 28.67 13.43 22.74
CA THR A 13 29.46 14.65 22.50
C THR A 13 29.30 15.15 21.07
N ASP A 14 29.63 16.42 20.83
CA ASP A 14 29.59 17.00 19.48
C ASP A 14 30.53 16.26 18.52
N ASP A 15 31.70 15.82 18.99
CA ASP A 15 32.63 15.00 18.18
C ASP A 15 32.02 13.67 17.74
N MET A 16 31.17 13.06 18.57
CA MET A 16 30.45 11.84 18.21
C MET A 16 29.42 12.12 17.12
N VAL A 17 28.71 13.24 17.23
CA VAL A 17 27.71 13.67 16.23
C VAL A 17 28.39 13.95 14.89
N GLU A 18 29.50 14.67 14.89
CA GLU A 18 30.26 14.99 13.67
C GLU A 18 30.75 13.71 12.98
N ARG A 19 31.30 12.77 13.75
CA ARG A 19 31.75 11.49 13.20
C ARG A 19 30.60 10.70 12.56
N TRP A 20 29.44 10.63 13.22
CA TRP A 20 28.28 9.93 12.66
C TRP A 20 27.73 10.59 11.40
N ALA A 21 27.76 11.93 11.33
CA ALA A 21 27.40 12.66 10.13
C ALA A 21 28.34 12.30 8.98
N GLN A 22 29.65 12.28 9.22
CA GLN A 22 30.63 11.88 8.21
C GLN A 22 30.46 10.41 7.80
N GLU A 23 30.22 9.49 8.73
CA GLU A 23 29.95 8.08 8.42
C GLU A 23 28.72 7.91 7.51
N ALA A 24 27.68 8.74 7.69
CA ALA A 24 26.50 8.73 6.85
C ALA A 24 26.78 9.27 5.44
N GLU A 25 27.56 10.36 5.32
CA GLU A 25 27.99 10.91 4.03
C GLU A 25 28.91 9.94 3.27
N ASP A 26 29.75 9.20 3.99
CA ASP A 26 30.65 8.17 3.44
C ASP A 26 29.92 6.86 3.10
N GLY A 27 28.61 6.77 3.40
CA GLY A 27 27.77 5.63 3.06
C GLY A 27 27.98 4.40 3.95
N PHE A 28 28.37 4.61 5.21
CA PHE A 28 28.59 3.57 6.22
C PHE A 28 29.62 2.50 5.76
N PRO A 29 30.90 2.87 5.58
CA PRO A 29 31.91 2.02 4.94
C PRO A 29 32.16 0.67 5.64
N ASP A 30 31.91 0.58 6.95
CA ASP A 30 32.07 -0.64 7.75
C ASP A 30 30.75 -1.38 8.03
N ALA A 31 29.66 -1.02 7.32
CA ALA A 31 28.35 -1.62 7.51
C ALA A 31 27.85 -2.32 6.24
N THR A 32 27.23 -3.49 6.42
CA THR A 32 26.44 -4.14 5.36
C THR A 32 25.01 -3.67 5.47
N LEU A 33 24.57 -2.81 4.55
CA LEU A 33 23.18 -2.36 4.46
C LEU A 33 22.33 -3.43 3.75
N THR A 34 21.50 -4.15 4.49
CA THR A 34 20.49 -5.03 3.92
C THR A 34 19.13 -4.34 3.94
N ARG A 35 18.52 -4.19 2.77
CA ARG A 35 17.12 -3.76 2.69
C ARG A 35 16.23 -4.93 3.07
N GLU A 36 15.39 -4.76 4.09
CA GLU A 36 14.32 -5.72 4.39
C GLU A 36 13.31 -5.76 3.24
N ASP A 37 12.74 -6.94 3.00
CA ASP A 37 11.62 -7.07 2.07
C ASP A 37 10.48 -6.15 2.52
N ASP A 38 9.82 -5.50 1.56
CA ASP A 38 8.64 -4.70 1.87
C ASP A 38 7.63 -5.60 2.59
N PRO A 39 7.19 -5.25 3.81
CA PRO A 39 6.19 -6.04 4.53
C PRO A 39 4.88 -6.17 3.73
N PHE A 40 4.70 -5.35 2.71
CA PHE A 40 3.57 -5.41 1.80
C PHE A 40 4.02 -5.50 0.33
N PRO A 41 3.79 -6.62 -0.36
CA PRO A 41 4.14 -6.72 -1.77
C PRO A 41 3.35 -5.66 -2.58
N PRO A 42 4.01 -4.95 -3.50
CA PRO A 42 3.33 -3.98 -4.35
C PRO A 42 2.28 -4.67 -5.22
N SER A 43 1.10 -4.06 -5.35
CA SER A 43 0.09 -4.55 -6.29
C SER A 43 0.61 -4.41 -7.72
N ARG A 44 0.49 -5.47 -8.52
CA ARG A 44 1.00 -5.53 -9.90
C ARG A 44 0.06 -4.94 -10.96
N ALA A 45 -1.15 -4.55 -10.57
CA ALA A 45 -2.11 -3.94 -11.47
C ALA A 45 -1.88 -2.43 -11.59
N GLU A 46 -2.07 -1.88 -12.79
CA GLU A 46 -2.13 -0.43 -12.96
C GLU A 46 -3.29 0.14 -12.14
N MET A 47 -2.99 1.10 -11.26
CA MET A 47 -3.98 1.73 -10.39
C MET A 47 -3.84 3.25 -10.46
N ARG A 48 -4.97 3.94 -10.44
CA ARG A 48 -5.05 5.41 -10.34
C ARG A 48 -5.64 5.80 -9.00
N ALA A 49 -5.06 6.82 -8.37
CA ALA A 49 -5.56 7.32 -7.09
C ALA A 49 -6.87 8.10 -7.29
N HIS A 50 -7.92 7.68 -6.58
CA HIS A 50 -9.18 8.41 -6.47
C HIS A 50 -9.38 8.86 -5.02
N THR A 51 -9.63 10.14 -4.80
CA THR A 51 -9.78 10.70 -3.45
C THR A 51 -11.24 10.66 -3.01
N ILE A 52 -11.51 10.09 -1.84
CA ILE A 52 -12.81 10.12 -1.16
C ILE A 52 -12.63 10.63 0.26
N ARG A 53 -13.64 11.33 0.80
CA ARG A 53 -13.66 11.71 2.23
C ARG A 53 -14.28 10.57 3.03
N VAL A 54 -13.64 10.20 4.13
CA VAL A 54 -14.13 9.15 5.06
C VAL A 54 -14.06 9.64 6.50
N PRO A 55 -14.94 9.18 7.40
CA PRO A 55 -14.81 9.45 8.83
C PRO A 55 -13.52 8.85 9.40
N ASP A 56 -12.88 9.54 10.35
CA ASP A 56 -11.63 9.09 10.99
C ASP A 56 -11.78 7.73 11.68
N GLU A 57 -12.92 7.49 12.32
CA GLU A 57 -13.22 6.21 12.97
C GLU A 57 -13.24 5.05 11.97
N LEU A 58 -13.81 5.28 10.78
CA LEU A 58 -13.82 4.28 9.71
C LEU A 58 -12.40 4.01 9.21
N TRP A 59 -11.57 5.05 9.08
CA TRP A 59 -10.18 4.87 8.66
C TRP A 59 -9.38 4.03 9.66
N LYS A 60 -9.53 4.27 10.96
CA LYS A 60 -8.91 3.45 12.02
C LYS A 60 -9.32 1.98 11.95
N LEU A 61 -10.58 1.70 11.63
CA LEU A 61 -11.06 0.33 11.42
C LEU A 61 -10.40 -0.32 10.20
N VAL A 62 -10.23 0.43 9.10
CA VAL A 62 -9.52 -0.04 7.90
C VAL A 62 -8.08 -0.40 8.23
N GLU A 63 -7.35 0.47 8.94
CA GLU A 63 -5.95 0.23 9.35
C GLU A 63 -5.82 -1.00 10.25
N THR A 64 -6.71 -1.11 11.24
CA THR A 64 -6.72 -2.24 12.18
C THR A 64 -6.96 -3.57 11.45
N ALA A 65 -7.94 -3.59 10.54
CA ALA A 65 -8.27 -4.79 9.78
C ALA A 65 -7.20 -5.15 8.74
N ALA A 66 -6.57 -4.16 8.11
CA ALA A 66 -5.45 -4.35 7.20
C ALA A 66 -4.25 -4.98 7.92
N LYS A 67 -3.91 -4.47 9.11
CA LYS A 67 -2.86 -5.04 9.97
C LYS A 67 -3.15 -6.49 10.35
N ALA A 68 -4.36 -6.80 10.78
CA ALA A 68 -4.76 -8.17 11.13
C ALA A 68 -4.64 -9.15 9.95
N LYS A 69 -4.85 -8.66 8.72
CA LYS A 69 -4.74 -9.43 7.49
C LYS A 69 -3.37 -9.37 6.81
N LYS A 70 -2.40 -8.66 7.40
CA LYS A 70 -1.06 -8.46 6.84
C LYS A 70 -1.09 -7.90 5.39
N VAL A 71 -1.94 -6.92 5.15
CA VAL A 71 -2.04 -6.19 3.87
C VAL A 71 -2.01 -4.68 4.13
N THR A 72 -1.79 -3.86 3.10
CA THR A 72 -1.87 -2.40 3.24
C THR A 72 -3.30 -1.92 3.47
N PRO A 73 -3.51 -0.76 4.13
CA PRO A 73 -4.83 -0.12 4.22
C PRO A 73 -5.51 0.06 2.86
N SER A 74 -4.75 0.45 1.83
CA SER A 74 -5.25 0.62 0.46
C SER A 74 -5.71 -0.69 -0.17
N GLU A 75 -4.96 -1.78 -0.01
CA GLU A 75 -5.35 -3.10 -0.49
C GLU A 75 -6.61 -3.59 0.24
N TYR A 76 -6.65 -3.46 1.57
CA TYR A 76 -7.82 -3.83 2.35
C TYR A 76 -9.07 -3.04 1.92
N ALA A 77 -8.93 -1.72 1.76
CA ALA A 77 -10.01 -0.84 1.31
C ALA A 77 -10.53 -1.27 -0.06
N ARG A 78 -9.65 -1.56 -1.03
CA ARG A 78 -10.04 -2.08 -2.35
C ARG A 78 -10.80 -3.40 -2.25
N GLN A 79 -10.32 -4.37 -1.45
CA GLN A 79 -11.01 -5.64 -1.26
C GLN A 79 -12.39 -5.47 -0.60
N ALA A 80 -12.49 -4.61 0.40
CA ALA A 80 -13.75 -4.34 1.09
C ALA A 80 -14.78 -3.67 0.16
N LEU A 81 -14.36 -2.65 -0.59
CA LEU A 81 -15.18 -1.99 -1.60
C LEU A 81 -15.61 -2.96 -2.71
N GLY A 82 -14.68 -3.76 -3.22
CA GLY A 82 -14.97 -4.76 -4.25
C GLY A 82 -16.02 -5.79 -3.80
N ARG A 83 -15.92 -6.30 -2.56
CA ARG A 83 -16.93 -7.20 -1.98
C ARG A 83 -18.28 -6.53 -1.83
N SER A 84 -18.31 -5.29 -1.33
CA SER A 84 -19.54 -4.52 -1.17
C SER A 84 -20.24 -4.28 -2.52
N LEU A 85 -19.49 -3.85 -3.54
CA LEU A 85 -20.03 -3.63 -4.89
C LEU A 85 -20.51 -4.92 -5.57
N ALA A 86 -19.84 -6.05 -5.31
CA ALA A 86 -20.31 -7.35 -5.80
C ALA A 86 -21.68 -7.71 -5.24
N GLN A 87 -21.96 -7.33 -3.98
CA GLN A 87 -23.20 -7.58 -3.24
C GLN A 87 -24.27 -6.49 -3.45
N ALA A 88 -23.89 -5.32 -3.96
CA ALA A 88 -24.79 -4.17 -4.16
C ALA A 88 -25.87 -4.36 -5.25
N GLY A 89 -26.04 -5.57 -5.80
CA GLY A 89 -27.09 -5.87 -6.76
C GLY A 89 -26.83 -5.35 -8.18
N LEU A 90 -25.62 -4.87 -8.49
CA LEU A 90 -25.22 -4.51 -9.85
C LEU A 90 -25.52 -5.69 -10.79
N THR A 91 -26.33 -5.43 -11.80
CA THR A 91 -26.72 -6.42 -12.80
C THR A 91 -25.48 -6.88 -13.57
N ARG A 92 -25.56 -8.08 -14.15
CA ARG A 92 -24.50 -8.59 -15.02
C ARG A 92 -24.20 -7.62 -16.17
N GLU A 93 -25.25 -7.00 -16.73
CA GLU A 93 -25.15 -6.02 -17.81
C GLU A 93 -24.35 -4.78 -17.38
N GLU A 94 -24.66 -4.18 -16.23
CA GLU A 94 -23.93 -3.01 -15.72
C GLU A 94 -22.46 -3.33 -15.45
N LYS A 95 -22.16 -4.52 -14.91
CA LYS A 95 -20.77 -4.97 -14.70
C LYS A 95 -20.01 -5.12 -16.02
N ILE A 96 -20.65 -5.68 -17.05
CA ILE A 96 -20.05 -5.81 -18.39
C ILE A 96 -19.82 -4.43 -19.01
N LEU A 97 -20.78 -3.50 -18.90
CA LEU A 97 -20.66 -2.14 -19.41
C LEU A 97 -19.51 -1.38 -18.74
N VAL A 98 -19.40 -1.46 -17.41
CA VAL A 98 -18.30 -0.84 -16.66
C VAL A 98 -16.96 -1.43 -17.08
N TYR A 99 -16.86 -2.75 -17.24
CA TYR A 99 -15.63 -3.40 -17.71
C TYR A 99 -15.26 -2.97 -19.13
N ALA A 100 -16.23 -2.93 -20.04
CA ALA A 100 -16.04 -2.49 -21.42
C ALA A 100 -15.50 -1.06 -21.48
N GLN A 101 -16.14 -0.13 -20.76
CA GLN A 101 -15.71 1.28 -20.69
C GLN A 101 -14.32 1.43 -20.09
N ALA A 102 -14.03 0.73 -18.99
CA ALA A 102 -12.74 0.82 -18.31
C ALA A 102 -11.57 0.33 -19.17
N ASN A 103 -11.81 -0.59 -20.10
CA ASN A 103 -10.79 -1.21 -20.95
C ASN A 103 -10.85 -0.74 -22.42
N GLY A 104 -11.74 0.19 -22.76
CA GLY A 104 -11.92 0.67 -24.14
C GLY A 104 -12.41 -0.40 -25.12
N LEU A 105 -13.19 -1.39 -24.63
CA LEU A 105 -13.68 -2.53 -25.39
C LEU A 105 -15.13 -2.35 -25.83
N THR A 106 -15.53 -3.07 -26.87
CA THR A 106 -16.95 -3.31 -27.15
C THR A 106 -17.55 -4.26 -26.12
N ARG A 107 -18.89 -4.30 -26.03
CA ARG A 107 -19.61 -5.21 -25.12
C ARG A 107 -19.23 -6.67 -25.36
N GLU A 108 -19.10 -7.08 -26.62
CA GLU A 108 -18.82 -8.47 -26.99
C GLU A 108 -17.40 -8.89 -26.59
N GLU A 109 -16.41 -8.03 -26.85
CA GLU A 109 -15.03 -8.25 -26.42
C GLU A 109 -14.91 -8.31 -24.89
N ALA A 110 -15.64 -7.44 -24.18
CA ALA A 110 -15.70 -7.45 -22.72
C ALA A 110 -16.26 -8.78 -22.18
N VAL A 111 -17.32 -9.31 -22.80
CA VAL A 111 -17.90 -10.61 -22.41
C VAL A 111 -16.88 -11.73 -22.62
N ASN A 112 -16.23 -11.78 -23.78
CA ASN A 112 -15.27 -12.83 -24.10
C ASN A 112 -14.07 -12.81 -23.14
N GLN A 113 -13.48 -11.65 -22.87
CA GLN A 113 -12.38 -11.55 -21.92
C GLN A 113 -12.77 -11.92 -20.49
N LEU A 114 -13.98 -11.56 -20.05
CA LEU A 114 -14.46 -11.93 -18.72
C LEU A 114 -14.71 -13.45 -18.62
N LEU A 115 -15.16 -14.10 -19.70
CA LEU A 115 -15.29 -15.55 -19.76
C LEU A 115 -13.91 -16.23 -19.74
N ASP A 116 -12.96 -15.76 -20.54
CA ASP A 116 -11.60 -16.30 -20.58
C ASP A 116 -10.92 -16.21 -19.21
N LYS A 117 -11.08 -15.08 -18.50
CA LYS A 117 -10.57 -14.91 -17.13
C LYS A 117 -11.25 -15.82 -16.10
N ALA A 118 -12.51 -16.18 -16.31
CA ALA A 118 -13.23 -17.08 -15.39
C ALA A 118 -12.89 -18.56 -15.63
N LEU A 119 -12.35 -18.89 -16.81
CA LEU A 119 -12.00 -20.25 -17.21
C LEU A 119 -10.50 -20.56 -17.08
N ALA A 120 -9.66 -19.55 -16.81
CA ALA A 120 -8.22 -19.64 -16.57
C ALA A 120 -7.89 -19.91 -15.09
#